data_AF-A0A543FHE0-F1
#
_entry.id   AF-A0A543FHE0-F1
#
_cell.length_a   1.000
_cell.length_b   1.000
_cell.length_c   1.000
_cell.angle_alpha   90.00
_cell.angle_beta   90.00
_cell.angle_gamma   90.00
#
_symmetry.space_group_name_H-M   'P 1'
#
loop_
_entity.id
_entity.type
_entity.pdbx_description
1 polymer ?
#
loop_
_entity_poly.entity_id
_entity_poly.type
_entity_poly.pdbx_seq_one_letter_code
_entity_poly.pdbx_strand_id
1 'polypeptide(L)'
;MSATRACVAVTGAAILVIPALDVAARFLATPGWIFAFVFYLGAPIWLLSFGALIWMASGMLSPTSAFAAAPKAHQWIVAGLLWVYMFGLSIFCWFMSDGGDADDWQSPAGRLLGVDGYNSDTPEYLNRAQDIAMPALGAGLAALLAAVIGYAIVAGRQRRRSAPRITE
;
A
#
# COMPACT_ATOMS: atom_id res chain seq x y z
N MET A 1 4.09 21.40 16.18
CA MET A 1 4.60 20.55 15.08
C MET A 1 4.19 21.19 13.76
N SER A 2 5.08 21.36 12.78
CA SER A 2 4.66 21.97 11.50
C SER A 2 3.69 21.05 10.75
N ALA A 3 2.73 21.60 10.01
CA ALA A 3 1.74 20.82 9.25
C ALA A 3 2.40 19.75 8.34
N THR A 4 3.58 20.05 7.81
CA THR A 4 4.37 19.11 6.99
C THR A 4 4.90 17.93 7.80
N ARG A 5 5.41 18.16 9.03
CA ARG A 5 5.87 17.06 9.91
C ARG A 5 4.70 16.17 10.33
N ALA A 6 3.52 16.73 10.52
CA ALA A 6 2.30 15.94 10.78
C ALA A 6 1.93 15.06 9.59
N CYS A 7 1.92 15.59 8.37
CA CYS A 7 1.65 14.81 7.16
C CYS A 7 2.62 13.65 6.97
N VAL A 8 3.93 13.89 7.16
CA VAL A 8 4.96 12.85 7.06
C VAL A 8 4.79 11.78 8.15
N ALA A 9 4.50 12.18 9.38
CA ALA A 9 4.26 11.24 10.48
C ALA A 9 3.00 10.39 10.24
N VAL A 10 1.89 11.00 9.81
CA VAL A 10 0.64 10.31 9.48
C VAL A 10 0.87 9.33 8.34
N THR A 11 1.54 9.76 7.26
CA THR A 11 1.83 8.89 6.13
C THR A 11 2.75 7.74 6.54
N GLY A 12 3.81 8.02 7.32
CA GLY A 12 4.73 7.01 7.83
C GLY A 12 4.06 5.96 8.74
N ALA A 13 3.07 6.35 9.54
CA ALA A 13 2.26 5.42 10.32
C ALA A 13 1.28 4.64 9.44
N ALA A 14 0.59 5.32 8.51
CA ALA A 14 -0.41 4.71 7.63
C ALA A 14 0.19 3.59 6.77
N ILE A 15 1.39 3.78 6.22
CA ILE A 15 2.06 2.77 5.38
C ILE A 15 2.47 1.50 6.13
N LEU A 16 2.47 1.52 7.47
CA LEU A 16 2.68 0.32 8.28
C LEU A 16 1.35 -0.33 8.68
N VAL A 17 0.36 0.49 9.03
CA VAL A 17 -0.92 0.01 9.59
C VAL A 17 -1.86 -0.49 8.50
N ILE A 18 -2.07 0.28 7.43
CA ILE A 18 -3.09 -0.04 6.41
C ILE A 18 -2.76 -1.37 5.70
N PRO A 19 -1.53 -1.59 5.18
CA PRO A 19 -1.20 -2.86 4.55
C PRO A 19 -1.30 -4.06 5.49
N ALA A 20 -0.97 -3.88 6.78
CA ALA A 20 -1.10 -4.93 7.78
C ALA A 20 -2.57 -5.29 8.05
N LEU A 21 -3.44 -4.29 8.17
CA LEU A 21 -4.89 -4.49 8.33
C LEU A 21 -5.52 -5.13 7.11
N ASP A 22 -5.16 -4.69 5.90
CA ASP A 22 -5.68 -5.23 4.64
C ASP A 22 -5.29 -6.71 4.46
N VAL A 23 -4.04 -7.06 4.80
CA VAL A 23 -3.59 -8.45 4.80
C VAL A 23 -4.28 -9.26 5.90
N ALA A 24 -4.44 -8.71 7.11
CA ALA A 24 -5.15 -9.38 8.20
C ALA A 24 -6.63 -9.64 7.87
N ALA A 25 -7.32 -8.67 7.24
CA ALA A 25 -8.69 -8.82 6.77
C ALA A 25 -8.80 -9.98 5.77
N ARG A 26 -7.78 -10.18 4.92
CA ARG A 26 -7.71 -11.32 4.01
C ARG A 26 -7.54 -12.66 4.74
N PHE A 27 -6.69 -12.72 5.77
CA PHE A 27 -6.50 -13.93 6.58
C PHE A 27 -7.79 -14.40 7.28
N LEU A 28 -8.66 -13.46 7.66
CA LEU A 28 -9.93 -13.78 8.31
C LEU A 28 -11.02 -14.26 7.32
N ALA A 29 -10.85 -14.02 6.03
CA ALA A 29 -11.88 -14.20 5.01
C ALA A 29 -11.84 -15.53 4.25
N THR A 30 -10.79 -16.36 4.37
CA THR A 30 -10.58 -17.81 4.03
C THR A 30 -9.17 -17.99 3.47
N PRO A 31 -8.49 -19.12 3.76
CA PRO A 31 -7.25 -19.48 3.08
C PRO A 31 -7.54 -20.03 1.67
N GLY A 32 -7.95 -19.16 0.73
CA GLY A 32 -8.29 -19.53 -0.65
C GLY A 32 -7.10 -19.65 -1.61
N TRP A 33 -7.35 -20.01 -2.88
CA TRP A 33 -6.35 -20.13 -3.96
C TRP A 33 -5.61 -18.81 -4.24
N ILE A 34 -6.24 -17.66 -3.97
CA ILE A 34 -5.55 -16.38 -4.13
C ILE A 34 -4.36 -16.22 -3.19
N PHE A 35 -4.35 -16.92 -2.05
CA PHE A 35 -3.15 -17.00 -1.21
C PHE A 35 -2.03 -17.76 -1.94
N ALA A 36 -2.32 -18.90 -2.57
CA ALA A 36 -1.33 -19.63 -3.34
C ALA A 36 -0.84 -18.82 -4.55
N PHE A 37 -1.74 -18.15 -5.28
CA PHE A 37 -1.37 -17.36 -6.45
C PHE A 37 -0.56 -16.10 -6.07
N VAL A 38 -1.04 -15.32 -5.11
CA VAL A 38 -0.44 -14.03 -4.72
C VAL A 38 0.78 -14.21 -3.81
N PHE A 39 0.87 -15.26 -2.99
CA PHE A 39 2.04 -15.50 -2.14
C PHE A 39 3.04 -16.53 -2.71
N TYR A 40 2.70 -17.36 -3.69
CA TYR A 40 3.72 -18.22 -4.31
C TYR A 40 4.40 -17.53 -5.50
N LEU A 41 3.63 -16.82 -6.35
CA LEU A 41 4.17 -16.04 -7.47
C LEU A 41 4.39 -14.57 -7.13
N GLY A 42 3.57 -13.99 -6.25
CA GLY A 42 3.66 -12.57 -5.86
C GLY A 42 4.38 -12.28 -4.54
N ALA A 43 4.73 -13.29 -3.71
CA ALA A 43 5.46 -13.02 -2.45
C ALA A 43 6.74 -12.22 -2.63
N PRO A 44 7.55 -12.41 -3.69
CA PRO A 44 8.70 -11.55 -3.92
C PRO A 44 8.30 -10.07 -4.06
N ILE A 45 7.24 -9.78 -4.81
CA ILE A 45 6.73 -8.42 -5.02
C ILE A 45 6.21 -7.85 -3.69
N TRP A 46 5.49 -8.65 -2.91
CA TRP A 46 4.98 -8.25 -1.60
C TRP A 46 6.08 -7.97 -0.59
N LEU A 47 7.07 -8.87 -0.46
CA LEU A 47 8.21 -8.71 0.43
C LEU A 47 9.03 -7.46 0.06
N LEU A 48 9.26 -7.23 -1.24
CA LEU A 48 9.92 -6.02 -1.72
C LEU A 48 9.09 -4.77 -1.40
N SER A 49 7.76 -4.83 -1.56
CA SER A 49 6.86 -3.73 -1.23
C SER A 49 6.91 -3.42 0.27
N PHE A 50 6.75 -4.43 1.14
CA PHE A 50 6.86 -4.25 2.58
C PHE A 50 8.23 -3.74 3.02
N GLY A 51 9.31 -4.29 2.46
CA GLY A 51 10.67 -3.82 2.73
C GLY A 51 10.84 -2.34 2.36
N ALA A 52 10.31 -1.93 1.21
CA ALA A 52 10.33 -0.54 0.79
C ALA A 52 9.50 0.38 1.70
N LEU A 53 8.29 -0.04 2.08
CA LEU A 53 7.43 0.71 3.00
C LEU A 53 8.06 0.87 4.38
N ILE A 54 8.62 -0.20 4.96
CA ILE A 54 9.31 -0.17 6.25
C ILE A 54 10.53 0.76 6.18
N TRP A 55 11.32 0.68 5.11
CA TRP A 55 12.46 1.55 4.91
C TRP A 55 12.05 3.04 4.81
N MET A 56 11.01 3.34 4.02
CA MET A 56 10.48 4.70 3.92
C MET A 56 9.90 5.18 5.24
N ALA A 57 9.09 4.36 5.93
CA ALA A 57 8.50 4.67 7.23
C ALA A 57 9.58 5.02 8.26
N SER A 58 10.61 4.17 8.36
CA SER A 58 11.73 4.36 9.29
C SER A 58 12.46 5.67 9.03
N GLY A 59 12.68 6.02 7.75
CA GLY A 59 13.32 7.28 7.39
C GLY A 59 12.42 8.51 7.51
N MET A 60 11.10 8.37 7.34
CA MET A 60 10.11 9.43 7.53
C MET A 60 9.91 9.77 9.02
N LEU A 61 9.84 8.73 9.87
CA LEU A 61 9.61 8.86 11.31
C LEU A 61 10.87 9.20 12.10
N SER A 62 12.05 9.13 11.46
CA SER A 62 13.31 9.51 12.11
C SER A 62 13.30 10.98 12.55
N PRO A 63 13.82 11.30 13.76
CA PRO A 63 13.96 12.68 14.25
C PRO A 63 14.77 13.58 13.30
N THR A 64 15.70 12.98 12.54
CA THR A 64 16.60 13.66 11.60
C THR A 64 16.19 13.42 10.14
N SER A 65 14.90 13.18 9.89
CA SER A 65 14.40 12.85 8.55
C SER A 65 14.79 13.89 7.50
N ALA A 66 15.71 13.50 6.60
CA ALA A 66 16.11 14.28 5.44
C ALA A 66 14.92 14.55 4.51
N PHE A 67 13.94 13.66 4.49
CA PHE A 67 12.71 13.82 3.73
C PHE A 67 11.80 14.89 4.34
N ALA A 68 11.63 14.93 5.67
CA ALA A 68 10.84 15.96 6.34
C ALA A 68 11.43 17.38 6.17
N ALA A 69 12.74 17.48 5.89
CA ALA A 69 13.42 18.74 5.58
C ALA A 69 13.34 19.16 4.10
N ALA A 70 12.80 18.31 3.22
CA ALA A 70 12.72 18.59 1.78
C ALA A 70 11.69 19.68 1.43
N PRO A 71 11.69 20.24 0.21
CA PRO A 71 10.64 21.17 -0.22
C PRO A 71 9.25 20.52 -0.19
N LYS A 72 8.24 21.28 0.28
CA LYS A 72 6.88 20.79 0.49
C LYS A 72 6.30 20.03 -0.71
N ALA A 73 6.49 20.54 -1.93
CA ALA A 73 5.98 19.92 -3.15
C ALA A 73 6.46 18.46 -3.31
N HIS A 74 7.74 18.18 -3.04
CA HIS A 74 8.29 16.83 -3.14
C HIS A 74 7.71 15.90 -2.07
N GLN A 75 7.49 16.43 -0.86
CA GLN A 75 6.88 15.67 0.23
C GLN A 75 5.44 15.26 -0.13
N TRP A 76 4.65 16.21 -0.65
CA TRP A 76 3.26 15.96 -1.06
C TRP A 76 3.14 14.98 -2.23
N ILE A 77 4.04 15.06 -3.22
CA ILE A 77 4.05 14.12 -4.34
C ILE A 77 4.29 12.69 -3.84
N VAL A 78 5.34 12.48 -3.04
CA VAL A 78 5.66 11.15 -2.51
C VAL A 78 4.56 10.66 -1.56
N ALA A 79 4.04 11.51 -0.68
CA ALA A 79 2.93 11.14 0.19
C ALA A 79 1.68 10.76 -0.61
N GLY A 80 1.32 11.55 -1.64
CA GLY A 80 0.20 11.25 -2.52
C GLY A 80 0.34 9.91 -3.23
N LEU A 81 1.53 9.60 -3.75
CA LEU A 81 1.82 8.30 -4.37
C LEU A 81 1.69 7.14 -3.37
N LEU A 82 2.13 7.31 -2.13
CA LEU A 82 1.96 6.31 -1.07
C LEU A 82 0.47 6.10 -0.73
N TRP A 83 -0.32 7.17 -0.68
CA TRP A 83 -1.77 7.07 -0.49
C TRP A 83 -2.47 6.37 -1.66
N VAL A 84 -2.06 6.64 -2.90
CA VAL A 84 -2.56 5.92 -4.08
C VAL A 84 -2.23 4.43 -3.99
N TYR A 85 -1.00 4.08 -3.59
CA TYR A 85 -0.63 2.69 -3.36
C TYR A 85 -1.52 2.02 -2.30
N MET A 86 -1.66 2.64 -1.11
CA MET A 86 -2.48 2.09 -0.03
C MET A 86 -3.93 1.92 -0.47
N PHE A 87 -4.50 2.90 -1.18
CA PHE A 87 -5.86 2.81 -1.69
C PHE A 87 -6.04 1.66 -2.69
N GLY A 88 -5.14 1.52 -3.66
CA GLY A 88 -5.17 0.41 -4.61
C GLY A 88 -5.02 -0.96 -3.94
N LEU A 89 -4.15 -1.03 -2.93
CA LEU A 89 -3.97 -2.21 -2.09
C LEU A 89 -5.25 -2.57 -1.34
N SER A 90 -5.89 -1.60 -0.69
CA SER A 90 -7.13 -1.82 0.05
C SER A 90 -8.24 -2.29 -0.87
N ILE A 91 -8.45 -1.68 -2.04
CA ILE A 91 -9.44 -2.17 -3.00
C ILE A 91 -9.17 -3.64 -3.35
N PHE A 92 -7.91 -3.97 -3.65
CA PHE A 92 -7.53 -5.34 -3.98
C PHE A 92 -7.82 -6.32 -2.85
N CYS A 93 -7.31 -6.04 -1.65
CA CYS A 93 -7.43 -6.92 -0.50
C CYS A 93 -8.89 -7.15 -0.10
N TRP A 94 -9.73 -6.14 -0.23
CA TRP A 94 -11.12 -6.19 0.22
C TRP A 94 -12.10 -6.79 -0.81
N PHE A 95 -11.87 -6.56 -2.11
CA PHE A 95 -12.86 -6.90 -3.15
C PHE A 95 -12.46 -8.04 -4.06
N MET A 96 -11.17 -8.37 -4.19
CA MET A 96 -10.76 -9.50 -5.02
C MET A 96 -11.40 -10.80 -4.49
N SER A 97 -11.85 -11.71 -5.34
CA SER A 97 -12.42 -12.99 -4.90
C SER A 97 -11.32 -14.05 -4.69
N ASP A 98 -11.54 -15.02 -3.80
CA ASP A 98 -10.56 -16.10 -3.52
C ASP A 98 -10.41 -17.13 -4.65
N GLY A 99 -11.24 -17.05 -5.70
CA GLY A 99 -11.15 -17.87 -6.92
C GLY A 99 -11.40 -19.37 -6.72
N GLY A 100 -12.29 -19.74 -5.78
CA GLY A 100 -12.95 -21.05 -5.81
C GLY A 100 -13.81 -21.20 -7.07
N ASP A 101 -14.52 -22.33 -7.23
CA ASP A 101 -15.54 -22.46 -8.29
C ASP A 101 -16.37 -21.17 -8.34
N ALA A 102 -16.77 -20.72 -9.53
CA ALA A 102 -17.42 -19.42 -9.71
C ALA A 102 -18.67 -19.21 -8.83
N ASP A 103 -19.18 -20.29 -8.25
CA ASP A 103 -20.31 -20.38 -7.31
C ASP A 103 -19.92 -20.24 -5.82
N ASP A 104 -18.64 -20.09 -5.48
CA ASP A 104 -18.10 -19.92 -4.12
C ASP A 104 -17.45 -18.52 -3.96
N TRP A 105 -18.25 -17.48 -4.18
CA TRP A 105 -17.81 -16.10 -4.03
C TRP A 105 -17.45 -15.74 -2.59
N GLN A 106 -16.16 -15.52 -2.27
CA GLN A 106 -15.76 -14.99 -0.97
C GLN A 106 -14.65 -13.92 -1.10
N SER A 107 -15.01 -12.67 -0.84
CA SER A 107 -14.11 -11.54 -0.58
C SER A 107 -14.36 -11.01 0.84
N PRO A 108 -13.37 -10.40 1.53
CA PRO A 108 -13.57 -9.85 2.87
C PRO A 108 -14.75 -8.87 2.95
N ALA A 109 -14.92 -8.01 1.95
CA ALA A 109 -16.04 -7.08 1.88
C ALA A 109 -17.38 -7.81 1.73
N GLY A 110 -17.47 -8.82 0.85
CA GLY A 110 -18.68 -9.63 0.68
C GLY A 110 -19.11 -10.32 1.98
N ARG A 111 -18.14 -10.88 2.72
CA ARG A 111 -18.40 -11.49 4.03
C ARG A 111 -18.91 -10.50 5.07
N LEU A 112 -18.29 -9.33 5.19
CA LEU A 112 -18.75 -8.32 6.15
C LEU A 112 -20.17 -7.81 5.84
N LEU A 113 -20.55 -7.83 4.56
CA LEU A 113 -21.88 -7.42 4.13
C LEU A 113 -22.91 -8.56 4.24
N GLY A 114 -22.52 -9.74 4.75
CA GLY A 114 -23.41 -10.90 4.88
C GLY A 114 -23.86 -11.47 3.55
N VAL A 115 -23.08 -11.29 2.49
CA VAL A 115 -23.36 -11.86 1.18
C VAL A 115 -22.77 -13.27 1.17
N ASP A 116 -23.63 -14.26 1.38
CA ASP A 116 -23.29 -15.67 1.21
C ASP A 116 -23.14 -15.94 -0.28
N GLY A 117 -21.91 -16.20 -0.73
CA GLY A 117 -21.58 -16.44 -2.13
C GLY A 117 -22.15 -17.73 -2.72
N TYR A 118 -22.91 -18.51 -1.95
CA TYR A 118 -23.56 -19.73 -2.38
C TYR A 118 -24.78 -19.41 -3.25
N ASN A 119 -24.74 -19.80 -4.53
CA ASN A 119 -25.73 -19.56 -5.59
C ASN A 119 -25.75 -18.12 -6.11
N SER A 120 -24.99 -17.83 -7.18
CA SER A 120 -25.22 -16.85 -8.26
C SER A 120 -25.69 -15.40 -8.00
N ASP A 121 -26.11 -15.03 -6.79
CA ASP A 121 -26.77 -13.76 -6.44
C ASP A 121 -25.77 -12.78 -5.80
N THR A 122 -24.53 -12.75 -6.31
CA THR A 122 -23.58 -11.71 -5.94
C THR A 122 -24.11 -10.36 -6.43
N PRO A 123 -24.29 -9.36 -5.54
CA PRO A 123 -24.76 -8.05 -5.95
C PRO A 123 -23.84 -7.42 -7.00
N GLU A 124 -24.44 -6.75 -7.99
CA GLU A 124 -23.71 -6.16 -9.13
C GLU A 124 -22.58 -5.20 -8.70
N TYR A 125 -22.75 -4.50 -7.58
CA TYR A 125 -21.72 -3.59 -7.06
C TYR A 125 -20.45 -4.33 -6.58
N LEU A 126 -20.57 -5.56 -6.07
CA LEU A 126 -19.42 -6.38 -5.67
C LEU A 126 -18.69 -6.93 -6.89
N ASN A 127 -19.43 -7.33 -7.93
CA ASN A 127 -18.84 -7.76 -9.20
C ASN A 127 -18.03 -6.62 -9.84
N ARG A 128 -18.61 -5.41 -9.93
CA ARG A 128 -17.89 -4.23 -10.44
C ARG A 128 -16.67 -3.88 -9.58
N ALA A 129 -16.75 -4.03 -8.27
CA ALA A 129 -15.63 -3.76 -7.37
C ALA A 129 -14.47 -4.76 -7.54
N GLN A 130 -14.77 -6.00 -7.90
CA GLN A 130 -13.75 -7.01 -8.21
C GLN A 130 -13.09 -6.77 -9.58
N ASP A 131 -13.86 -6.38 -10.60
CA ASP A 131 -13.32 -6.07 -11.93
C ASP A 131 -12.22 -4.99 -11.87
N ILE A 132 -12.36 -4.04 -10.93
CA ILE A 132 -11.38 -2.99 -10.69
C ILE A 132 -10.27 -3.38 -9.70
N ALA A 133 -10.39 -4.49 -8.97
CA ALA A 133 -9.47 -4.86 -7.89
C ALA A 133 -8.05 -5.10 -8.39
N MET A 134 -7.88 -5.90 -9.46
CA MET A 134 -6.56 -6.13 -10.06
C MET A 134 -5.97 -4.88 -10.74
N PRO A 135 -6.73 -4.12 -11.56
CA PRO A 135 -6.27 -2.84 -12.08
C PRO A 135 -5.84 -1.86 -10.97
N ALA A 136 -6.59 -1.79 -9.86
CA ALA A 136 -6.26 -0.94 -8.72
C ALA A 136 -4.94 -1.36 -8.04
N LEU A 137 -4.70 -2.67 -7.88
CA LEU A 137 -3.41 -3.17 -7.39
C LEU A 137 -2.27 -2.78 -8.34
N GLY A 138 -2.45 -2.97 -9.65
CA GLY A 138 -1.44 -2.62 -10.65
C GLY A 138 -1.07 -1.14 -10.62
N ALA A 139 -2.09 -0.26 -10.59
CA ALA A 139 -1.89 1.18 -10.44
C ALA A 139 -1.20 1.52 -9.10
N GLY A 140 -1.60 0.85 -8.01
CA GLY A 140 -0.98 1.02 -6.70
C GLY A 140 0.50 0.65 -6.70
N LEU A 141 0.87 -0.50 -7.28
CA LEU A 141 2.27 -0.93 -7.37
C LEU A 141 3.13 0.03 -8.21
N ALA A 142 2.58 0.55 -9.31
CA ALA A 142 3.25 1.60 -10.10
C ALA A 142 3.46 2.87 -9.27
N ALA A 143 2.47 3.28 -8.48
CA ALA A 143 2.57 4.42 -7.58
C ALA A 143 3.62 4.18 -6.48
N LEU A 144 3.69 2.96 -5.92
CA LEU A 144 4.71 2.60 -4.93
C LEU A 144 6.11 2.69 -5.53
N LEU A 145 6.34 2.15 -6.73
CA LEU A 145 7.63 2.25 -7.41
C LEU A 145 8.04 3.71 -7.61
N ALA A 146 7.13 4.55 -8.10
CA ALA A 146 7.36 5.98 -8.25
C ALA A 146 7.65 6.68 -6.90
N ALA A 147 6.94 6.30 -5.83
CA ALA A 147 7.16 6.82 -4.49
C ALA A 147 8.54 6.46 -3.96
N VAL A 148 8.99 5.21 -4.14
CA VAL A 148 10.31 4.73 -3.71
C VAL A 148 11.42 5.52 -4.41
N ILE A 149 11.33 5.66 -5.74
CA ILE A 149 12.29 6.43 -6.53
C ILE A 149 12.30 7.90 -6.07
N GLY A 150 11.13 8.52 -5.96
CA GLY A 150 10.99 9.90 -5.53
C GLY A 150 11.56 10.13 -4.13
N TYR A 151 11.23 9.25 -3.19
CA TYR A 151 11.74 9.29 -1.82
C TYR A 151 13.27 9.14 -1.78
N ALA A 152 13.84 8.16 -2.49
CA ALA A 152 15.28 7.94 -2.55
C ALA A 152 16.03 9.17 -3.09
N ILE A 153 15.52 9.78 -4.17
CA ILE A 153 16.10 10.99 -4.76
C ILE A 153 16.04 12.16 -3.78
N VAL A 154 14.90 12.37 -3.14
CA VAL A 154 14.69 13.48 -2.20
C VAL A 154 15.56 13.31 -0.97
N ALA A 155 15.51 12.14 -0.33
CA ALA A 155 16.30 11.85 0.87
C ALA A 155 17.82 11.91 0.57
N GLY A 156 18.27 11.37 -0.57
CA GLY A 156 19.66 11.40 -0.99
C GLY A 156 20.18 12.82 -1.25
N ARG A 157 19.40 13.65 -1.95
CA ARG A 157 19.75 15.06 -2.21
C ARG A 157 19.86 15.86 -0.92
N GLN A 158 18.92 15.67 0.02
CA GLN A 158 18.95 16.40 1.29
C GLN A 158 20.10 15.96 2.19
N ARG A 159 20.39 14.66 2.28
CA ARG A 159 21.57 14.16 3.00
C ARG A 159 22.88 14.79 2.51
N ARG A 160 23.05 14.93 1.19
CA ARG A 160 24.24 15.58 0.61
C ARG A 160 24.33 17.07 0.93
N ARG A 161 23.19 17.77 1.02
CA ARG A 161 23.16 19.20 1.39
C ARG A 161 23.46 19.43 2.87
N SER A 162 23.09 18.48 3.72
CA SER A 162 23.30 18.55 5.17
C SER A 162 24.68 18.02 5.62
N ALA A 163 25.45 17.41 4.72
CA ALA A 163 26.81 16.97 5.03
C ALA A 163 27.72 18.19 5.22
N PRO A 164 28.48 18.29 6.33
CA PRO A 164 29.42 19.38 6.52
C PRO A 164 30.45 19.35 5.39
N ARG A 165 30.61 20.48 4.70
CA ARG A 165 31.77 20.67 3.81
C ARG A 165 32.99 20.67 4.72
N ILE A 166 33.79 19.61 4.66
CA ILE A 166 35.14 19.63 5.20
C ILE A 166 35.90 20.60 4.28
N THR A 167 35.99 21.85 4.71
CA THR A 167 36.92 22.83 4.15
C THR A 167 38.28 22.50 4.75
N GLU A 168 39.14 21.88 3.96
CA GLU A 168 40.59 21.91 4.16
C GLU A 168 41.12 23.33 3.96
#